data_AF-A2BRU1-F1
#
_entry.id   AF-A2BRU1-F1
#
_cell.length_a   1.000
_cell.length_b   1.000
_cell.length_c   1.000
_cell.angle_alpha   90.00
_cell.angle_beta   90.00
_cell.angle_gamma   90.00
#
_symmetry.space_group_name_H-M   'P 1'
#
loop_
_entity.id
_entity.type
_entity.pdbx_description
1 polymer ?
#
loop_
_entity_poly.entity_id
_entity_poly.type
_entity_poly.pdbx_seq_one_letter_code
_entity_poly.pdbx_strand_id
1 'polypeptide(L)'
;MTSFENPKAIRHFQSICDSCQDLVTRFHTPSDLKLYSDGYLQALRNCSSLEQKDQEKLERLIERWILDPSSFIDPDGDGNKGFFDKKSI
;
A
#
# COMPACT_ATOMS: atom_id res chain seq x y z
N MET A 1 10.38 -17.05 -1.30
CA MET A 1 10.67 -16.46 0.03
C MET A 1 11.00 -14.99 -0.15
N THR A 2 10.00 -14.12 -0.07
CA THR A 2 10.17 -12.66 -0.07
C THR A 2 10.43 -12.18 1.37
N SER A 3 11.45 -12.72 2.04
CA SER A 3 11.84 -12.18 3.34
C SER A 3 12.43 -10.80 3.13
N PHE A 4 11.90 -9.82 3.84
CA PHE A 4 12.67 -8.62 4.15
C PHE A 4 13.70 -9.04 5.20
N GLU A 5 14.97 -8.79 4.92
CA GLU A 5 16.06 -9.09 5.86
C GLU A 5 16.08 -8.06 7.00
N ASN A 6 15.48 -6.88 6.76
CA ASN A 6 15.47 -5.77 7.68
C ASN A 6 14.12 -5.68 8.45
N PRO A 7 14.12 -5.86 9.78
CA PRO A 7 12.89 -5.80 10.58
C PRO A 7 12.21 -4.43 10.54
N LYS A 8 12.97 -3.36 10.26
CA LYS A 8 12.39 -2.02 10.04
C LYS A 8 11.53 -1.98 8.78
N ALA A 9 11.97 -2.62 7.69
CA ALA A 9 11.25 -2.65 6.42
C ALA A 9 9.88 -3.31 6.59
N ILE A 10 9.85 -4.43 7.30
CA ILE A 10 8.62 -5.17 7.62
C ILE A 10 7.66 -4.26 8.39
N ARG A 11 8.16 -3.55 9.40
CA ARG A 11 7.35 -2.68 10.25
C ARG A 11 6.76 -1.50 9.47
N HIS A 12 7.55 -0.90 8.59
CA HIS A 12 7.08 0.16 7.69
C HIS A 12 6.05 -0.35 6.70
N PHE A 13 6.28 -1.52 6.11
CA PHE A 13 5.34 -2.16 5.18
C PHE A 13 3.99 -2.44 5.86
N GLN A 14 4.02 -3.08 7.03
CA GLN A 14 2.81 -3.35 7.82
C GLN A 14 2.08 -2.06 8.19
N SER A 15 2.81 -1.01 8.59
CA SER A 15 2.23 0.28 8.96
C SER A 15 1.56 0.99 7.77
N ILE A 16 2.15 0.92 6.57
CA ILE A 16 1.52 1.45 5.35
C ILE A 16 0.28 0.64 5.00
N CYS A 17 0.37 -0.70 4.97
CA CYS A 17 -0.77 -1.55 4.64
C CYS A 17 -1.96 -1.30 5.56
N ASP A 18 -1.74 -1.23 6.87
CA ASP A 18 -2.77 -0.93 7.87
C ASP A 18 -3.41 0.45 7.60
N SER A 19 -2.60 1.48 7.37
CA SER A 19 -3.08 2.84 7.05
C SER A 19 -3.89 2.86 5.75
N CYS A 20 -3.41 2.15 4.73
CA CYS A 20 -4.10 2.07 3.45
C CYS A 20 -5.43 1.33 3.56
N GLN A 21 -5.52 0.31 4.41
CA GLN A 21 -6.75 -0.42 4.66
C GLN A 21 -7.77 0.43 5.43
N ASP A 22 -7.33 1.26 6.39
CA ASP A 22 -8.16 2.31 7.02
C ASP A 22 -8.65 3.34 5.99
N LEU A 23 -7.80 3.77 5.05
CA LEU A 23 -8.20 4.69 3.98
C LEU A 23 -9.27 4.08 3.06
N VAL A 24 -9.11 2.81 2.69
CA VAL A 24 -10.06 2.09 1.84
C VAL A 24 -11.40 1.90 2.52
N THR A 25 -11.39 1.49 3.79
CA THR A 25 -12.62 1.36 4.60
C THR A 25 -13.34 2.70 4.81
N ARG A 26 -12.62 3.82 4.72
CA ARG A 26 -13.19 5.18 4.72
C ARG A 26 -13.65 5.69 3.34
N PHE A 27 -13.74 4.82 2.32
CA PHE A 27 -14.17 5.15 0.95
C PHE A 27 -13.26 6.12 0.19
N HIS A 28 -11.96 6.20 0.51
CA HIS A 28 -11.01 6.98 -0.30
C HIS A 28 -10.81 6.37 -1.69
N THR A 29 -10.42 7.19 -2.67
CA THR A 29 -10.15 6.72 -4.03
C THR A 29 -8.77 6.05 -4.13
N PRO A 30 -8.53 5.17 -5.12
CA PRO A 30 -7.19 4.62 -5.38
C PRO A 30 -6.12 5.72 -5.60
N SER A 31 -6.53 6.91 -6.03
CA SER A 31 -5.67 8.09 -6.14
C SER A 31 -5.18 8.59 -4.77
N ASP A 32 -6.03 8.61 -3.74
CA ASP A 32 -5.64 8.97 -2.37
C ASP A 32 -4.66 7.96 -1.78
N LEU A 33 -4.91 6.65 -1.99
CA LEU A 33 -3.97 5.61 -1.55
C LEU A 33 -2.60 5.80 -2.19
N LYS A 34 -2.58 6.04 -3.51
CA LYS A 34 -1.33 6.27 -4.23
C LYS A 34 -0.62 7.52 -3.73
N LEU A 35 -1.35 8.60 -3.46
CA LEU A 35 -0.80 9.84 -2.90
C LEU A 35 -0.23 9.63 -1.50
N TYR A 36 -0.94 8.92 -0.63
CA TYR A 36 -0.48 8.60 0.73
C TYR A 36 0.78 7.75 0.70
N SER A 37 0.79 6.68 -0.11
CA SER A 37 1.93 5.78 -0.22
C SER A 37 3.15 6.48 -0.83
N ASP A 38 2.98 7.29 -1.88
CA ASP A 38 4.09 8.06 -2.47
C ASP A 38 4.71 9.03 -1.46
N GLY A 39 3.88 9.76 -0.70
CA GLY A 39 4.34 10.65 0.37
C GLY A 39 5.08 9.90 1.48
N TYR A 40 4.56 8.73 1.89
CA TYR A 40 5.22 7.89 2.89
C TYR A 40 6.57 7.37 2.39
N LEU A 41 6.64 6.88 1.16
CA LEU A 41 7.88 6.38 0.53
C LEU A 41 8.93 7.48 0.39
N GLN A 42 8.51 8.68 -0.01
CA GLN A 42 9.40 9.83 -0.10
C GLN A 42 9.92 10.26 1.27
N ALA A 43 9.08 10.25 2.31
CA ALA A 43 9.51 10.49 3.68
C ALA A 43 10.49 9.41 4.17
N LEU A 44 10.23 8.14 3.84
CA LEU A 44 11.10 7.01 4.17
C LEU A 44 12.49 7.15 3.54
N ARG A 45 12.53 7.57 2.27
CA ARG A 45 13.75 7.86 1.51
C ARG A 45 14.55 8.99 2.13
N ASN A 46 13.88 10.08 2.49
CA ASN A 46 14.51 11.23 3.14
C ASN A 46 15.06 10.87 4.52
N CYS A 47 14.36 9.99 5.25
CA CYS A 47 14.79 9.55 6.57
C CYS A 47 15.99 8.58 6.52
N SER A 48 16.40 8.10 5.33
CA SER A 48 17.47 7.11 5.13
C SER A 48 17.40 5.93 6.12
N SER A 49 16.18 5.57 6.52
CA SER A 49 15.94 4.58 7.58
C SER A 49 16.12 3.14 7.10
N LEU A 50 16.21 2.96 5.78
CA LEU A 50 16.27 1.69 5.06
C LEU A 50 17.38 1.72 4.02
N GLU A 51 17.97 0.56 3.76
CA GLU A 51 18.87 0.40 2.62
C GLU A 51 18.09 0.58 1.31
N GLN A 52 18.74 1.12 0.29
CA GLN A 52 18.12 1.38 -1.02
C GLN A 52 17.42 0.13 -1.60
N LYS A 53 18.05 -1.05 -1.47
CA LYS A 53 17.48 -2.34 -1.89
C LYS A 53 16.16 -2.69 -1.18
N ASP A 54 16.06 -2.40 0.13
CA ASP A 54 14.87 -2.70 0.94
C ASP A 54 13.77 -1.69 0.65
N GLN A 55 14.17 -0.44 0.42
CA GLN A 55 13.26 0.62 0.02
C GLN A 55 12.63 0.33 -1.34
N GLU A 56 13.42 0.05 -2.38
CA GLU A 56 12.90 -0.29 -3.72
C GLU A 56 11.99 -1.53 -3.69
N LYS A 57 12.30 -2.50 -2.83
CA LYS A 57 11.46 -3.70 -2.63
C LYS A 57 10.13 -3.34 -1.97
N LEU A 58 10.15 -2.47 -0.96
CA LEU A 58 8.96 -1.98 -0.27
C LEU A 58 8.09 -1.16 -1.23
N GLU A 59 8.68 -0.26 -2.02
CA GLU A 59 8.01 0.52 -3.07
C GLU A 59 7.25 -0.39 -4.05
N ARG A 60 7.93 -1.39 -4.62
CA ARG A 60 7.30 -2.34 -5.56
C ARG A 60 6.18 -3.16 -4.94
N LEU A 61 6.33 -3.57 -3.67
CA LEU A 61 5.32 -4.36 -2.97
C LEU A 61 4.07 -3.53 -2.67
N ILE A 62 4.26 -2.28 -2.23
CA ILE A 62 3.17 -1.34 -1.98
C ILE A 62 2.45 -0.98 -3.28
N GLU A 63 3.19 -0.65 -4.35
CA GLU A 63 2.57 -0.40 -5.67
C GLU A 63 1.76 -1.60 -6.15
N ARG A 64 2.30 -2.81 -6.02
CA ARG A 64 1.59 -4.03 -6.39
C ARG A 64 0.33 -4.24 -5.54
N TRP A 65 0.41 -3.99 -4.23
CA TRP A 65 -0.71 -4.14 -3.32
C TRP A 65 -1.82 -3.12 -3.58
N ILE A 66 -1.48 -1.85 -3.87
CA ILE A 66 -2.46 -0.80 -4.24
C ILE A 66 -3.13 -1.11 -5.58
N LEU A 67 -2.37 -1.66 -6.54
CA LEU A 67 -2.89 -2.05 -7.85
C LEU A 67 -3.65 -3.37 -7.82
N ASP A 68 -3.53 -4.16 -6.76
CA ASP A 68 -4.17 -5.46 -6.65
C ASP A 68 -5.57 -5.31 -6.03
N PRO A 69 -6.65 -5.47 -6.82
CA PRO A 69 -8.02 -5.32 -6.31
C PRO A 69 -8.33 -6.30 -5.19
N SER A 70 -7.76 -7.51 -5.27
CA SER A 70 -8.03 -8.60 -4.33
C SER A 70 -7.57 -8.27 -2.91
N SER A 71 -6.55 -7.41 -2.77
CA SER A 71 -6.06 -6.94 -1.48
C SER A 71 -7.09 -6.09 -0.71
N PHE A 72 -8.12 -5.60 -1.40
CA PHE A 72 -9.17 -4.75 -0.84
C PHE A 72 -10.55 -5.43 -0.81
N ILE A 73 -10.66 -6.67 -1.29
CA ILE A 73 -11.94 -7.39 -1.26
C ILE A 73 -12.15 -7.95 0.15
N ASP A 74 -13.02 -7.31 0.91
CA ASP A 74 -13.54 -7.89 2.15
C ASP A 74 -14.35 -9.17 1.87
N PRO A 75 -14.26 -10.19 2.75
CA PRO A 75 -14.92 -11.49 2.55
C PRO A 75 -16.45 -11.39 2.51
N ASP A 76 -17.03 -10.27 2.95
CA ASP A 76 -18.47 -10.00 2.90
C ASP A 76 -18.97 -9.61 1.50
N GLY A 77 -18.07 -9.29 0.55
CA GLY A 77 -18.42 -9.05 -0.85
C GLY A 77 -19.19 -7.76 -1.15
N ASP A 78 -19.60 -7.01 -0.12
CA ASP A 78 -20.41 -5.78 -0.26
C ASP A 78 -19.57 -4.49 -0.22
N GLY A 79 -18.45 -4.47 0.50
CA GLY A 79 -17.75 -3.23 0.88
C GLY A 79 -16.91 -2.54 -0.21
N ASN A 80 -16.57 -3.21 -1.31
CA ASN A 80 -15.53 -2.69 -2.22
C ASN A 80 -15.81 -2.80 -3.72
N LYS A 81 -17.09 -2.93 -4.11
CA LYS A 81 -17.44 -2.81 -5.53
C LYS A 81 -17.06 -1.44 -6.08
N GLY A 82 -17.29 -0.35 -5.34
CA GLY A 82 -17.07 1.02 -5.83
C GLY A 82 -15.60 1.44 -6.06
N PHE A 83 -14.62 0.76 -5.46
CA PHE A 83 -13.22 1.16 -5.53
C PHE A 83 -12.52 0.70 -6.82
N PHE A 84 -12.89 -0.47 -7.36
CA PHE A 84 -12.33 -1.01 -8.60
C PHE A 84 -13.32 -1.04 -9.79
N ASP A 85 -14.62 -0.86 -9.55
CA ASP A 85 -15.66 -0.83 -10.61
C ASP A 85 -15.60 0.42 -11.51
N LYS A 86 -14.84 1.45 -11.12
CA LYS A 86 -14.72 2.70 -11.89
C LYS A 86 -13.77 2.61 -13.09
N LYS A 87 -13.79 1.50 -13.81
CA LYS A 87 -13.10 1.33 -15.11
C LYS A 87 -14.00 0.65 -16.14
N SER A 88 -15.16 1.25 -16.37
CA SER A 88 -16.03 0.93 -17.51
C SER A 88 -16.56 2.24 -18.12
N ILE A 89 -15.75 2.88 -18.97
CA ILE A 89 -16.26 3.78 -20.02
C ILE A 89 -15.40 3.64 -21.28
#